data_AF-A0A0F9A8J4-F1
#
_entry.id   AF-A0A0F9A8J4-F1
#
_cell.length_a   1.000
_cell.length_b   1.000
_cell.length_c   1.000
_cell.angle_alpha   90.00
_cell.angle_beta   90.00
_cell.angle_gamma   90.00
#
_symmetry.space_group_name_H-M   'P 1'
#
loop_
_entity.id
_entity.type
_entity.pdbx_description
1 polymer ?
#
loop_
_entity_poly.entity_id
_entity_poly.type
_entity_poly.pdbx_seq_one_letter_code
_entity_poly.pdbx_strand_id
1 'polypeptide(L)'
;MTTDEQLALWLSGEPTCPNDRKECCPDFSCCCPELLADEDVRQRFMAAEEEERHALLMGFLGAAMAKMVEGGVVEVDGVYVAGDPANYEREQ
;
A
#
# COMPACT_ATOMS: atom_id res chain seq x y z
N MET A 1 19.64 8.76 4.68
CA MET A 1 18.62 8.16 5.57
C MET A 1 18.44 6.73 5.15
N THR A 2 18.64 5.80 6.07
CA THR A 2 18.45 4.36 5.82
C THR A 2 16.95 4.02 5.77
N THR A 3 16.63 2.80 5.32
CA THR A 3 15.25 2.29 5.40
C THR A 3 14.72 2.29 6.83
N ASP A 4 15.53 1.89 7.82
CA ASP A 4 15.09 1.84 9.22
C ASP A 4 14.82 3.23 9.80
N GLU A 5 15.65 4.23 9.46
CA GLU A 5 15.43 5.62 9.85
C GLU A 5 14.16 6.18 9.21
N GLN A 6 13.91 5.85 7.93
CA GLN A 6 12.68 6.23 7.23
C GLN A 6 11.45 5.62 7.90
N LEU A 7 11.50 4.34 8.28
CA LEU A 7 10.40 3.66 8.96
C LEU A 7 10.16 4.24 10.36
N ALA A 8 11.21 4.62 11.09
CA ALA A 8 11.08 5.27 12.39
C ALA A 8 10.35 6.63 12.29
N LEU A 9 10.70 7.45 11.29
CA LEU A 9 10.03 8.73 11.04
C LEU A 9 8.59 8.54 10.55
N TRP A 10 8.38 7.53 9.69
CA TRP A 10 7.03 7.16 9.27
C TRP A 10 6.16 6.74 10.45
N LEU A 11 6.69 5.99 11.44
CA LEU A 11 5.98 5.64 12.68
C LEU A 11 5.68 6.84 13.57
N SER A 12 6.55 7.86 13.59
CA SER A 12 6.31 9.07 14.38
C SER A 12 5.36 10.07 13.70
N GLY A 13 4.91 9.78 12.48
CA GLY A 13 3.97 10.62 11.73
C GLY A 13 4.64 11.65 10.84
N GLU A 14 5.93 11.48 10.56
CA GLU A 14 6.74 12.35 9.72
C GLU A 14 7.22 11.58 8.49
N PRO A 15 6.32 11.16 7.58
CA PRO A 15 6.69 10.35 6.43
C PRO A 15 7.64 11.13 5.50
N THR A 16 8.72 10.47 5.09
CA THR A 16 9.78 11.12 4.31
C THR A 16 10.34 10.19 3.25
N CYS A 17 10.69 10.74 2.09
CA CYS A 17 11.28 10.00 0.99
C CYS A 17 12.15 10.93 0.12
N PRO A 18 13.07 10.38 -0.69
CA PRO A 18 13.47 8.98 -0.74
C PRO A 18 14.46 8.58 0.37
N ASN A 19 14.49 7.29 0.74
CA ASN A 19 15.62 6.70 1.46
C ASN A 19 16.82 6.47 0.51
N ASP A 20 17.93 5.94 1.02
CA ASP A 20 19.13 5.59 0.25
C ASP A 20 18.88 4.58 -0.90
N ARG A 21 17.86 3.74 -0.76
CA ARG A 21 17.40 2.78 -1.77
C ARG A 21 16.39 3.37 -2.77
N LYS A 22 16.06 4.65 -2.66
CA LYS A 22 15.07 5.36 -3.50
C LYS A 22 13.64 4.85 -3.31
N GLU A 23 13.32 4.35 -2.11
CA GLU A 23 12.00 3.83 -1.78
C GLU A 23 11.13 4.89 -1.07
N CYS A 24 9.82 4.80 -1.28
CA CYS A 24 8.81 5.56 -0.53
C CYS A 24 8.50 4.88 0.81
N CYS A 25 7.79 5.60 1.70
CA CYS A 25 7.15 5.00 2.87
C CYS A 25 6.10 3.95 2.44
N PRO A 26 5.77 2.96 3.31
CA PRO A 26 4.85 1.87 2.97
C PRO A 26 3.47 2.31 2.48
N ASP A 27 2.93 3.41 3.02
CA ASP A 27 1.62 3.98 2.69
C ASP A 27 1.66 5.12 1.65
N PHE A 28 2.83 5.39 1.07
CA PHE A 28 3.06 6.48 0.12
C PHE A 28 2.75 7.89 0.64
N SER A 29 2.56 8.05 1.95
CA SER A 29 2.20 9.33 2.58
C SER A 29 3.28 10.41 2.47
N CYS A 30 4.54 9.99 2.25
CA CYS A 30 5.66 10.89 1.95
C CYS A 30 5.46 11.68 0.64
N CYS A 31 4.64 11.15 -0.28
CA CYS A 31 4.31 11.77 -1.56
C CYS A 31 2.87 12.32 -1.58
N CYS A 32 1.98 11.73 -0.79
CA CYS A 32 0.58 12.14 -0.68
C CYS A 32 0.14 12.12 0.80
N PRO A 33 0.27 13.24 1.54
CA PRO A 33 0.05 13.28 2.99
C PRO A 33 -1.34 12.78 3.45
N GLU A 34 -2.35 12.83 2.58
CA GLU A 34 -3.70 12.31 2.83
C GLU A 34 -3.75 10.78 2.99
N LEU A 35 -2.70 10.06 2.56
CA LEU A 35 -2.57 8.61 2.69
C LEU A 35 -1.88 8.16 3.98
N LEU A 36 -1.51 9.09 4.87
CA LEU A 36 -0.85 8.72 6.12
C LEU A 36 -1.77 7.82 6.95
N ALA A 37 -1.34 6.57 7.13
CA ALA A 37 -2.08 5.60 7.91
C ALA A 37 -2.14 6.01 9.39
N ASP A 38 -3.23 5.62 10.06
CA ASP A 38 -3.39 5.83 11.50
C ASP A 38 -2.24 5.17 12.28
N GLU A 39 -1.93 5.73 13.46
CA GLU A 39 -0.79 5.28 14.28
C GLU A 39 -0.86 3.78 14.62
N ASP A 40 -2.05 3.27 14.94
CA ASP A 40 -2.28 1.86 15.24
C ASP A 40 -1.97 0.95 14.04
N VAL A 41 -2.36 1.36 12.83
CA VAL A 41 -2.06 0.64 11.58
C VAL A 41 -0.55 0.64 11.30
N ARG A 42 0.13 1.77 11.52
CA ARG A 42 1.60 1.87 11.34
C ARG A 42 2.34 1.00 12.35
N GLN A 43 1.93 1.01 13.60
CA GLN A 43 2.49 0.14 14.64
C GLN A 43 2.24 -1.35 14.32
N ARG A 44 1.03 -1.69 13.85
CA ARG A 44 0.68 -3.05 13.42
C ARG A 44 1.57 -3.53 12.28
N PHE A 45 1.84 -2.67 11.28
CA PHE A 45 2.76 -3.01 10.18
C PHE A 45 4.15 -3.43 10.66
N MET A 46 4.68 -2.74 11.68
CA MET A 46 6.01 -3.04 12.23
C MET A 46 6.05 -4.33 13.05
N ALA A 47 4.96 -4.61 13.76
CA ALA A 47 4.81 -5.84 14.54
C ALA A 47 4.39 -7.05 13.70
N ALA A 48 3.88 -6.82 12.48
CA ALA A 48 3.35 -7.86 11.61
C ALA A 48 4.45 -8.79 11.08
N GLU A 49 4.09 -10.08 11.02
CA GLU A 49 4.82 -11.11 10.28
C GLU A 49 4.63 -10.93 8.77
N GLU A 50 5.40 -11.67 7.97
CA GLU A 50 5.50 -11.46 6.51
C GLU A 50 4.14 -11.46 5.78
N GLU A 51 3.26 -12.41 6.09
CA GLU A 51 1.95 -12.53 5.43
C GLU A 51 1.05 -11.33 5.73
N GLU A 52 0.98 -10.93 6.99
CA GLU A 52 0.18 -9.78 7.42
C GLU A 52 0.78 -8.46 6.89
N ARG A 53 2.12 -8.35 6.87
CA ARG A 53 2.81 -7.21 6.30
C ARG A 53 2.51 -7.07 4.81
N HIS A 54 2.52 -8.17 4.05
CA HIS A 54 2.11 -8.16 2.65
C HIS A 54 0.66 -7.73 2.48
N ALA A 55 -0.27 -8.22 3.31
CA ALA A 55 -1.67 -7.79 3.26
C ALA A 55 -1.82 -6.28 3.50
N LEU A 56 -1.09 -5.72 4.47
CA LEU A 56 -1.07 -4.28 4.74
C LEU A 56 -0.48 -3.48 3.56
N LEU A 57 0.62 -3.94 2.95
CA LEU A 57 1.19 -3.31 1.74
C LEU A 57 0.17 -3.25 0.59
N MET A 58 -0.59 -4.32 0.39
CA MET A 58 -1.64 -4.35 -0.64
C MET A 58 -2.78 -3.37 -0.30
N GLY A 59 -3.15 -3.24 0.97
CA GLY A 59 -4.12 -2.24 1.42
C GLY A 59 -3.65 -0.81 1.16
N PHE A 60 -2.40 -0.51 1.51
CA PHE A 60 -1.77 0.79 1.24
C PHE A 60 -1.71 1.12 -0.26
N LEU A 61 -1.30 0.16 -1.08
CA LEU A 61 -1.29 0.31 -2.53
C LEU A 61 -2.71 0.56 -3.07
N GLY A 62 -3.71 -0.17 -2.57
CA GLY A 62 -5.11 0.02 -2.94
C GLY A 62 -5.62 1.44 -2.64
N ALA A 63 -5.28 1.98 -1.46
CA ALA A 63 -5.63 3.35 -1.08
C ALA A 63 -4.96 4.39 -2.00
N ALA A 64 -3.67 4.21 -2.30
CA ALA A 64 -2.94 5.08 -3.22
C ALA A 64 -3.55 5.04 -4.64
N MET A 65 -3.90 3.86 -5.15
CA MET A 65 -4.55 3.70 -6.45
C MET A 65 -5.94 4.34 -6.47
N ALA A 66 -6.75 4.14 -5.43
CA ALA A 66 -8.05 4.79 -5.31
C ALA A 66 -7.93 6.32 -5.37
N LYS A 67 -6.91 6.88 -4.71
CA LYS A 67 -6.63 8.32 -4.73
C LYS A 67 -6.27 8.84 -6.13
N MET A 68 -5.57 8.05 -6.94
CA MET A 68 -5.28 8.39 -8.33
C MET A 68 -6.54 8.36 -9.22
N VAL A 69 -7.52 7.52 -8.87
CA VAL A 69 -8.79 7.34 -9.60
C VAL A 69 -9.87 8.34 -9.16
N GLU A 70 -9.69 9.09 -8.06
CA GLU A 70 -10.56 10.23 -7.73
C GLU A 70 -10.58 11.33 -8.83
N GLY A 71 -9.71 11.22 -9.84
CA GLY A 71 -9.76 11.97 -11.10
C GLY A 71 -10.66 11.41 -12.22
N GLY A 72 -11.31 10.26 -12.05
CA GLY A 72 -12.24 9.64 -13.02
C GLY A 72 -12.05 8.13 -13.21
N VAL A 73 -13.06 7.49 -13.82
CA VAL A 73 -13.01 6.07 -14.22
C VAL A 73 -11.87 5.87 -15.24
N VAL A 74 -10.87 5.06 -14.88
CA VAL A 74 -9.90 4.58 -15.86
C VAL A 74 -10.52 3.38 -16.56
N GLU A 75 -11.00 3.56 -17.79
CA GLU A 75 -11.21 2.42 -18.69
C GLU A 75 -9.83 1.79 -18.93
N VAL A 76 -9.55 0.69 -18.23
CA VAL A 76 -8.33 -0.08 -18.43
C VAL A 76 -8.59 -1.04 -19.59
N ASP A 77 -8.35 -0.58 -20.80
CA ASP A 77 -8.42 -1.44 -21.99
C ASP A 77 -7.26 -2.46 -21.91
N GLY A 78 -7.58 -3.75 -21.86
CA GLY A 78 -6.58 -4.84 -21.85
C GLY A 78 -6.22 -5.48 -20.51
N VAL A 79 -7.07 -5.40 -19.47
CA VAL A 79 -6.91 -6.23 -18.25
C VAL A 79 -7.58 -7.59 -18.47
N TYR A 80 -6.78 -8.65 -18.52
CA TYR A 80 -7.25 -10.03 -18.63
C TYR A 80 -7.08 -10.75 -17.29
N VAL A 81 -8.19 -11.19 -16.69
CA VAL A 81 -8.16 -12.11 -15.55
C VAL A 81 -8.06 -13.52 -16.12
N ALA A 82 -6.92 -14.19 -15.93
CA ALA A 82 -6.75 -15.57 -16.34
C ALA A 82 -7.32 -16.52 -15.28
N GLY A 83 -8.44 -17.16 -15.62
CA GLY A 83 -9.11 -18.19 -14.80
C GLY A 83 -10.37 -18.66 -15.52
N ASP A 84 -10.71 -19.94 -15.39
CA ASP A 84 -11.92 -20.50 -15.99
C ASP A 84 -13.17 -20.06 -15.18
N PRO A 85 -14.10 -19.27 -15.76
CA PRO A 85 -15.32 -18.87 -15.08
C PRO A 85 -16.18 -20.05 -14.61
N ALA A 86 -16.05 -21.23 -15.25
CA ALA A 86 -16.76 -22.45 -14.86
C ALA A 86 -16.26 -23.07 -13.55
N ASN A 87 -15.17 -22.57 -12.97
CA ASN A 87 -14.70 -22.97 -11.65
C ASN A 87 -15.30 -22.14 -10.51
N TYR A 88 -15.99 -21.03 -10.79
CA TYR A 88 -16.53 -20.15 -9.74
C TYR A 88 -17.78 -20.72 -9.06
N GLU A 89 -18.56 -21.55 -9.76
CA GLU A 89 -19.84 -22.09 -9.25
C GLU A 89 -19.71 -23.50 -8.64
N ARG A 90 -18.50 -24.07 -8.58
CA ARG A 90 -18.30 -25.45 -8.11
C ARG A 90 -17.93 -25.60 -6.63
N GLU A 91 -17.79 -24.50 -5.89
CA GLU A 91 -17.42 -24.51 -4.46
C GLU A 91 -18.43 -23.79 -3.53
N GLN A 92 -19.72 -23.71 -3.90
CA GLN A 92 -20.80 -23.38 -2.96
C GLN A 92 -21.68 -24.59 -2.65
#